data_AF-A0A967SA89-F1
#
_entry.id   AF-A0A967SA89-F1
#
_cell.length_a   1.000
_cell.length_b   1.000
_cell.length_c   1.000
_cell.angle_alpha   90.00
_cell.angle_beta   90.00
_cell.angle_gamma   90.00
#
_symmetry.space_group_name_H-M   'P 1'
#
loop_
_entity.id
_entity.type
_entity.pdbx_description
1 polymer ?
#
loop_
_entity_poly.entity_id
_entity_poly.type
_entity_poly.pdbx_seq_one_letter_code
_entity_poly.pdbx_strand_id
1 'polypeptide(L)'
;APVPYLWETRLPDPGDLDFALEADLEAMIDGETFRAGEVLAPYGIRWVISVGETPLEEVFAGQLDLVPLGTGEGAAFTGEGDPPVRAFSEDGEPWSWTGTGYAGPETSGRVVLAEAADDRWGPDGLAVGPIMSVSGSDGVATFAVDERLRNQGSLAIALVGLLLVVAFVGRRRT
;
A
#
# COMPACT_ATOMS: atom_id res chain seq x y z
N ALA A 1 4.48 -17.04 -2.57
CA ALA A 1 4.12 -15.61 -2.71
C ALA A 1 4.89 -15.02 -3.90
N PRO A 2 4.33 -14.06 -4.66
CA PRO A 2 5.12 -13.32 -5.63
C PRO A 2 6.32 -12.67 -4.91
N VAL A 3 7.49 -12.67 -5.56
CA VAL A 3 8.69 -12.04 -5.02
C VAL A 3 8.46 -10.53 -5.08
N PRO A 4 8.52 -9.80 -3.94
CA PRO A 4 8.34 -8.36 -3.97
C PRO A 4 9.39 -7.72 -4.86
N TYR A 5 8.98 -6.69 -5.61
CA TYR A 5 9.91 -5.95 -6.44
C TYR A 5 10.94 -5.23 -5.57
N LEU A 6 12.16 -5.02 -6.07
CA LEU A 6 13.25 -4.40 -5.29
C LEU A 6 12.88 -3.04 -4.66
N TRP A 7 11.96 -2.29 -5.28
CA TRP A 7 11.47 -1.01 -4.75
C TRP A 7 10.41 -1.16 -3.64
N GLU A 8 9.79 -2.33 -3.48
CA GLU A 8 8.87 -2.68 -2.38
C GLU A 8 9.64 -3.08 -1.10
N THR A 9 10.97 -3.24 -1.16
CA THR A 9 11.78 -3.66 0.01
C THR A 9 12.04 -2.54 1.00
N ARG A 10 11.81 -1.28 0.62
CA ARG A 10 11.83 -0.14 1.54
C ARG A 10 10.42 0.06 2.08
N LEU A 11 10.20 -0.33 3.33
CA LEU A 11 9.01 0.10 4.06
C LEU A 11 9.15 1.61 4.37
N PRO A 12 8.14 2.43 4.05
CA PRO A 12 8.10 3.81 4.51
C PRO A 12 8.03 3.86 6.04
N ASP A 13 8.39 5.01 6.63
CA ASP A 13 8.07 5.27 8.03
C ASP A 13 6.54 5.31 8.20
N PRO A 14 5.97 4.89 9.35
CA PRO A 14 4.53 4.94 9.57
C PRO A 14 3.96 6.33 9.33
N GLY A 15 2.88 6.41 8.57
CA GLY A 15 2.16 7.64 8.24
C GLY A 15 0.76 7.70 8.83
N ASP A 16 0.01 8.75 8.46
CA ASP A 16 -1.34 8.99 8.98
C ASP A 16 -2.31 7.82 8.71
N LEU A 17 -2.16 7.12 7.57
CA LEU A 17 -2.96 5.93 7.26
C LEU A 17 -2.64 4.75 8.17
N ASP A 18 -1.37 4.57 8.54
CA ASP A 18 -0.95 3.50 9.46
C ASP A 18 -1.49 3.77 10.87
N PHE A 19 -1.43 5.01 11.34
CA PHE A 19 -2.00 5.39 12.64
C PHE A 19 -3.53 5.29 12.68
N ALA A 20 -4.21 5.61 11.58
CA ALA A 20 -5.65 5.42 11.47
C ALA A 20 -6.01 3.92 11.53
N LEU A 21 -5.28 3.08 10.79
CA LEU A 21 -5.47 1.63 10.83
C LEU A 21 -5.17 1.06 12.23
N GLU A 22 -4.11 1.53 12.89
CA GLU A 22 -3.76 1.12 14.26
C GLU A 22 -4.90 1.46 15.24
N ALA A 23 -5.43 2.67 15.20
CA ALA A 23 -6.54 3.09 16.05
C ALA A 23 -7.81 2.24 15.82
N ASP A 24 -8.13 1.91 14.57
CA ASP A 24 -9.27 1.04 14.24
C ASP A 24 -9.06 -0.39 14.74
N LEU A 25 -7.83 -0.92 14.66
CA LEU A 25 -7.49 -2.24 15.20
C LEU A 25 -7.56 -2.27 16.73
N GLU A 26 -7.10 -1.21 17.42
CA GLU A 26 -7.24 -1.08 18.87
C GLU A 26 -8.72 -1.04 19.28
N ALA A 27 -9.56 -0.27 18.59
CA ALA A 27 -10.99 -0.21 18.87
C ALA A 27 -11.70 -1.58 18.66
N MET A 28 -11.22 -2.40 17.71
CA MET A 28 -11.70 -3.78 17.55
C MET A 28 -11.28 -4.67 18.72
N ILE A 29 -10.02 -4.55 19.18
CA ILE A 29 -9.49 -5.31 20.33
C ILE A 29 -10.25 -4.97 21.61
N ASP A 30 -10.58 -3.69 21.82
CA ASP A 30 -11.34 -3.21 22.97
C ASP A 30 -12.84 -3.55 22.90
N GLY A 31 -13.29 -4.14 21.78
CA GLY A 31 -14.68 -4.56 21.58
C GLY A 31 -15.65 -3.41 21.28
N GLU A 32 -15.14 -2.27 20.83
CA GLU A 32 -15.95 -1.12 20.43
C GLU A 32 -16.52 -1.29 19.00
N THR A 33 -15.86 -2.13 18.18
CA THR A 33 -16.22 -2.41 16.79
C THR A 33 -16.61 -3.89 16.59
N PHE A 34 -17.78 -4.11 15.98
CA PHE A 34 -18.34 -5.43 15.67
C PHE A 34 -18.49 -5.73 14.16
N ARG A 35 -17.96 -4.83 13.32
CA ARG A 35 -17.98 -4.91 11.86
C ARG A 35 -16.61 -4.59 11.25
N ALA A 36 -15.63 -5.43 11.56
CA ALA A 36 -14.26 -5.24 11.11
C ALA A 36 -14.12 -5.26 9.59
N GLY A 37 -14.90 -6.07 8.86
CA GLY A 37 -14.85 -6.09 7.40
C GLY A 37 -15.17 -4.73 6.77
N GLU A 38 -16.22 -4.07 7.29
CA GLU A 38 -16.63 -2.73 6.89
C GLU A 38 -15.57 -1.68 7.22
N VAL A 39 -14.97 -1.76 8.42
CA VAL A 39 -13.93 -0.80 8.86
C VAL A 39 -12.60 -0.99 8.10
N LEU A 40 -12.27 -2.22 7.71
CA LEU A 40 -11.02 -2.53 6.99
C LEU A 40 -11.11 -2.24 5.47
N ALA A 41 -12.34 -2.18 4.91
CA ALA A 41 -12.56 -1.99 3.48
C ALA A 41 -11.94 -0.71 2.89
N PRO A 42 -11.99 0.47 3.55
CA PRO A 42 -11.35 1.70 3.06
C PRO A 42 -9.82 1.59 2.91
N TYR A 43 -9.18 0.69 3.66
CA TYR A 43 -7.75 0.40 3.56
C TYR A 43 -7.41 -0.61 2.45
N GLY A 44 -8.39 -1.05 1.66
CA GLY A 44 -8.18 -2.06 0.62
C GLY A 44 -7.93 -3.47 1.17
N ILE A 45 -8.22 -3.71 2.45
CA ILE A 45 -7.96 -4.97 3.15
C ILE A 45 -9.18 -5.88 3.00
N ARG A 46 -9.06 -6.92 2.15
CA ARG A 46 -10.13 -7.91 1.95
C ARG A 46 -10.05 -9.10 2.91
N TRP A 47 -8.83 -9.52 3.21
CA TRP A 47 -8.55 -10.71 3.98
C TRP A 47 -7.50 -10.37 5.04
N VAL A 48 -7.70 -10.93 6.22
CA VAL A 48 -6.76 -10.83 7.34
C VAL A 48 -6.31 -12.23 7.74
N ILE A 49 -5.03 -12.37 8.05
CA ILE A 49 -4.48 -13.59 8.61
C ILE A 49 -3.80 -13.24 9.92
N SER A 50 -4.27 -13.84 11.01
CA SER A 50 -3.55 -13.85 12.28
C SER A 50 -2.49 -14.95 12.24
N VAL A 51 -1.23 -14.58 12.48
CA VAL A 51 -0.10 -15.50 12.57
C VAL A 51 0.50 -15.41 13.97
N GLY A 52 0.63 -16.56 14.64
CA GLY A 52 1.11 -16.64 16.02
C GLY A 52 0.00 -16.44 17.06
N GLU A 53 0.38 -16.40 18.33
CA GLU A 53 -0.56 -16.17 19.44
C GLU A 53 -0.84 -14.66 19.54
N THR A 54 -1.95 -14.22 18.94
CA THR A 54 -2.41 -12.83 19.03
C THR A 54 -3.88 -12.78 19.44
N PRO A 55 -4.33 -11.73 20.17
CA PRO A 55 -5.73 -11.58 20.54
C PRO A 55 -6.63 -11.36 19.31
N LEU A 56 -6.06 -10.99 18.16
CA LEU A 56 -6.79 -10.67 16.94
C LEU A 56 -7.57 -11.87 16.37
N GLU A 57 -7.12 -13.10 16.63
CA GLU A 57 -7.85 -14.29 16.20
C GLU A 57 -9.25 -14.36 16.85
N GLU A 58 -9.32 -14.18 18.17
CA GLU A 58 -10.59 -14.18 18.90
C GLU A 58 -11.44 -12.96 18.53
N VAL A 59 -10.80 -11.80 18.38
CA VAL A 59 -11.47 -10.54 17.98
C VAL A 59 -12.13 -10.70 16.60
N PHE A 60 -11.40 -11.20 15.59
CA PHE A 60 -11.92 -11.37 14.24
C PHE A 60 -12.97 -12.49 14.15
N ALA A 61 -12.83 -13.57 14.94
CA ALA A 61 -13.86 -14.60 15.03
C ALA A 61 -15.20 -14.08 15.60
N GLY A 62 -15.16 -13.01 16.41
CA GLY A 62 -16.33 -12.37 17.00
C GLY A 62 -17.03 -11.33 16.11
N GLN A 63 -16.48 -11.02 14.92
CA GLN A 63 -17.01 -9.98 14.05
C GLN A 63 -18.23 -10.47 13.26
N LEU A 64 -19.19 -9.59 13.02
CA LEU A 64 -20.47 -9.93 12.39
C LEU A 64 -20.39 -10.03 10.86
N ASP A 65 -19.33 -9.50 10.25
CA ASP A 65 -19.16 -9.34 8.81
C ASP A 65 -17.88 -9.99 8.27
N LEU A 66 -17.27 -10.88 9.08
CA LEU A 66 -16.12 -11.69 8.69
C LEU A 66 -16.49 -13.16 8.57
N VAL A 67 -15.98 -13.79 7.51
CA VAL A 67 -16.17 -15.21 7.22
C VAL A 67 -14.83 -15.93 7.35
N PRO A 68 -14.72 -17.00 8.15
CA PRO A 68 -13.50 -17.77 8.27
C PRO A 68 -13.22 -18.56 6.97
N LEU A 69 -11.98 -18.49 6.49
CA LEU A 69 -11.56 -19.12 5.23
C LEU A 69 -11.04 -20.56 5.39
N GLY A 70 -11.03 -21.10 6.61
CA GLY A 70 -10.62 -22.48 6.88
C GLY A 70 -9.17 -22.78 6.47
N THR A 71 -8.21 -22.26 7.23
CA THR A 71 -6.77 -22.53 7.03
C THR A 71 -6.25 -23.57 8.01
N GLY A 72 -5.29 -24.41 7.58
CA GLY A 72 -4.79 -25.55 8.37
C GLY A 72 -3.88 -25.16 9.54
N GLU A 73 -3.18 -24.03 9.46
CA GLU A 73 -2.38 -23.43 10.54
C GLU A 73 -2.60 -21.91 10.50
N GLY A 74 -3.25 -21.35 11.53
CA GLY A 74 -3.61 -19.93 11.63
C GLY A 74 -5.08 -19.64 11.30
N ALA A 75 -5.52 -18.43 11.66
CA ALA A 75 -6.88 -17.97 11.45
C ALA A 75 -6.93 -16.92 10.34
N ALA A 76 -7.56 -17.30 9.22
CA ALA A 76 -7.78 -16.44 8.09
C ALA A 76 -9.27 -16.09 7.97
N PHE A 77 -9.55 -14.80 7.76
CA PHE A 77 -10.90 -14.27 7.62
C PHE A 77 -11.01 -13.40 6.37
N THR A 78 -12.19 -13.37 5.75
CA THR A 78 -12.53 -12.46 4.65
C THR A 78 -13.77 -11.65 5.02
N GLY A 79 -13.84 -10.40 4.57
CA GLY A 79 -15.09 -9.63 4.65
C GLY A 79 -16.22 -10.28 3.82
N GLU A 80 -17.46 -10.22 4.30
CA GLU A 80 -18.67 -10.66 3.59
C GLU A 80 -19.15 -9.64 2.55
N GLY A 81 -18.75 -8.37 2.69
CA GLY A 81 -19.09 -7.29 1.77
C GLY A 81 -18.43 -7.38 0.39
N ASP A 82 -18.77 -6.42 -0.47
CA ASP A 82 -18.14 -6.29 -1.79
C ASP A 82 -16.61 -6.25 -1.65
N PRO A 83 -15.86 -6.91 -2.56
CA PRO A 83 -14.42 -6.97 -2.46
C PRO A 83 -13.86 -5.54 -2.44
N PRO A 84 -13.07 -5.17 -1.42
CA PRO A 84 -12.56 -3.82 -1.31
C PRO A 84 -11.70 -3.52 -2.52
N VAL A 85 -12.11 -2.51 -3.26
CA VAL A 85 -11.42 -2.06 -4.46
C VAL A 85 -10.36 -1.08 -4.01
N ARG A 86 -9.09 -1.40 -4.27
CA ARG A 86 -7.96 -0.54 -3.89
C ARG A 86 -7.98 0.83 -4.56
N ALA A 87 -8.68 0.95 -5.68
CA ALA A 87 -8.88 2.22 -6.36
C ALA A 87 -10.23 2.24 -7.08
N PHE A 88 -11.04 3.27 -6.88
CA PHE A 88 -12.36 3.39 -7.51
C PHE A 88 -12.67 4.84 -7.88
N SER A 89 -13.34 5.05 -9.02
CA SER A 89 -13.86 6.37 -9.36
C SER A 89 -15.02 6.78 -8.45
N GLU A 90 -15.34 8.07 -8.42
CA GLU A 90 -16.56 8.57 -7.75
C GLU A 90 -17.85 7.89 -8.26
N ASP A 91 -17.85 7.42 -9.51
CA ASP A 91 -18.95 6.67 -10.12
C ASP A 91 -18.95 5.18 -9.74
N GLY A 92 -17.98 4.72 -8.95
CA GLY A 92 -17.84 3.34 -8.47
C GLY A 92 -17.12 2.40 -9.44
N GLU A 93 -16.52 2.91 -10.52
CA GLU A 93 -15.78 2.06 -11.47
C GLU A 93 -14.41 1.68 -10.90
N PRO A 94 -14.08 0.37 -10.84
CA PRO A 94 -12.86 -0.11 -10.22
C PRO A 94 -11.64 0.13 -11.12
N TRP A 95 -10.54 0.50 -10.49
CA TRP A 95 -9.22 0.63 -11.11
C TRP A 95 -8.31 -0.49 -10.63
N SER A 96 -7.47 -1.00 -11.53
CA SER A 96 -6.58 -2.13 -11.28
C SER A 96 -5.15 -1.68 -11.03
N TRP A 97 -4.45 -2.36 -10.13
CA TRP A 97 -3.03 -2.14 -9.88
C TRP A 97 -2.18 -2.55 -11.09
N THR A 98 -1.27 -1.66 -11.52
CA THR A 98 -0.39 -1.87 -12.69
C THR A 98 1.08 -2.06 -12.31
N GLY A 99 1.39 -2.10 -11.02
CA GLY A 99 2.75 -2.28 -10.50
C GLY A 99 3.38 -1.00 -9.95
N THR A 100 3.14 0.16 -10.58
CA THR A 100 3.66 1.47 -10.10
C THR A 100 2.55 2.50 -9.92
N GLY A 101 1.30 2.03 -9.87
CA GLY A 101 0.11 2.85 -9.87
C GLY A 101 -1.13 2.06 -10.28
N TYR A 102 -2.14 2.79 -10.75
CA TYR A 102 -3.46 2.23 -11.07
C TYR A 102 -3.89 2.63 -12.48
N ALA A 103 -4.70 1.80 -13.12
CA ALA A 103 -5.34 2.13 -14.39
C ALA A 103 -6.79 1.64 -14.41
N GLY A 104 -7.64 2.38 -15.10
CA GLY A 104 -9.06 2.07 -15.27
C GLY A 104 -9.69 2.94 -16.36
N PRO A 105 -11.02 2.93 -16.47
CA PRO A 105 -11.73 3.83 -17.38
C PRO A 105 -11.44 5.29 -17.05
N GLU A 106 -11.22 6.11 -18.09
CA GLU A 106 -11.18 7.57 -17.97
C GLU A 106 -12.49 8.09 -17.38
N THR A 107 -12.40 9.00 -16.42
CA THR A 107 -13.57 9.70 -15.84
C THR A 107 -13.27 11.19 -15.66
N SER A 108 -14.30 12.02 -15.76
CA SER A 108 -14.20 13.44 -15.43
C SER A 108 -14.07 13.70 -13.92
N GLY A 109 -14.38 12.70 -13.09
CA GLY A 109 -14.34 12.78 -11.65
C GLY A 109 -12.98 12.41 -11.06
N ARG A 110 -12.96 12.27 -9.74
CA ARG A 110 -11.79 11.78 -9.01
C ARG A 110 -11.81 10.28 -8.82
N VAL A 111 -10.64 9.72 -8.56
CA VAL A 111 -10.43 8.32 -8.19
C VAL A 111 -9.85 8.30 -6.79
N VAL A 112 -10.50 7.59 -5.88
CA VAL A 112 -10.01 7.35 -4.52
C VAL A 112 -9.08 6.16 -4.57
N LEU A 113 -7.90 6.28 -3.96
CA LEU A 113 -6.90 5.23 -3.82
C LEU A 113 -6.82 4.86 -2.34
N ALA A 114 -6.95 3.58 -2.02
CA ALA A 114 -6.69 3.01 -0.69
C ALA A 114 -5.17 2.92 -0.45
N GLU A 115 -4.50 4.06 -0.60
CA GLU A 115 -3.07 4.27 -0.48
C GLU A 115 -2.86 5.52 0.39
N ALA A 116 -1.77 5.54 1.16
CA ALA A 116 -1.45 6.67 2.01
C ALA A 116 -1.33 7.97 1.18
N ALA A 117 -1.83 9.06 1.75
CA ALA A 117 -1.69 10.36 1.13
C ALA A 117 -0.21 10.78 1.02
N ASP A 118 0.24 11.03 -0.21
CA ASP A 118 1.61 11.42 -0.55
C ASP A 118 1.58 12.30 -1.81
N ASP A 119 2.35 13.39 -1.82
CA ASP A 119 2.37 14.40 -2.88
C ASP A 119 2.94 13.90 -4.21
N ARG A 120 3.55 12.71 -4.22
CA ARG A 120 4.06 12.02 -5.42
C ARG A 120 2.98 11.30 -6.20
N TRP A 121 1.77 11.16 -5.68
CA TRP A 121 0.65 10.63 -6.44
C TRP A 121 0.15 11.64 -7.48
N GLY A 122 -0.06 11.17 -8.70
CA GLY A 122 -0.68 11.95 -9.76
C GLY A 122 -1.54 11.09 -10.70
N PRO A 123 -2.32 11.73 -11.59
CA PRO A 123 -2.39 13.17 -11.80
C PRO A 123 -3.20 13.90 -10.70
N ASP A 124 -2.81 15.15 -10.42
CA ASP A 124 -3.47 16.07 -9.47
C ASP A 124 -3.83 15.45 -8.11
N GLY A 125 -2.88 14.76 -7.47
CA GLY A 125 -3.07 14.12 -6.16
C GLY A 125 -3.57 15.07 -5.08
N LEU A 126 -4.55 14.63 -4.31
CA LEU A 126 -5.18 15.35 -3.21
C LEU A 126 -5.41 14.38 -2.04
N ALA A 127 -4.96 14.77 -0.85
CA ALA A 127 -5.26 14.03 0.37
C ALA A 127 -6.75 14.20 0.75
N VAL A 128 -7.43 13.10 1.04
CA VAL A 128 -8.80 13.06 1.57
C VAL A 128 -8.75 12.33 2.90
N GLY A 129 -8.41 13.06 3.98
CA GLY A 129 -8.03 12.42 5.23
C GLY A 129 -6.70 11.65 5.06
N PRO A 130 -6.59 10.39 5.54
CA PRO A 130 -5.35 9.62 5.44
C PRO A 130 -5.13 8.97 4.06
N ILE A 131 -6.14 8.95 3.20
CA ILE A 131 -6.10 8.30 1.88
C ILE A 131 -5.88 9.30 0.75
N MET A 132 -5.38 8.79 -0.38
CA MET A 132 -5.13 9.59 -1.58
C MET A 132 -6.33 9.62 -2.53
N SER A 133 -6.50 10.75 -3.21
CA SER A 133 -7.41 10.89 -4.36
C SER A 133 -6.70 11.57 -5.53
N VAL A 134 -6.85 11.02 -6.73
CA VAL A 134 -6.23 11.51 -7.97
C VAL A 134 -7.30 11.88 -9.00
N SER A 135 -6.92 12.66 -10.02
CA SER A 135 -7.78 12.89 -11.18
C SER A 135 -7.91 11.61 -12.02
N GLY A 136 -9.14 11.28 -12.42
CA GLY A 136 -9.40 10.13 -13.30
C GLY A 136 -9.32 10.44 -14.80
N SER A 137 -8.99 11.69 -15.15
CA SER A 137 -9.10 12.19 -16.54
C SER A 137 -8.25 11.45 -17.57
N ASP A 138 -7.08 10.95 -17.16
CA ASP A 138 -6.15 10.23 -18.04
C ASP A 138 -6.33 8.70 -17.96
N GLY A 139 -7.26 8.19 -17.14
CA GLY A 139 -7.47 6.75 -16.94
C GLY A 139 -6.28 6.03 -16.27
N VAL A 140 -5.27 6.78 -15.82
CA VAL A 140 -4.06 6.26 -15.22
C VAL A 140 -3.64 7.15 -14.04
N ALA A 141 -3.23 6.51 -12.96
CA ALA A 141 -2.64 7.13 -11.79
C ALA A 141 -1.28 6.52 -11.53
N THR A 142 -0.26 7.35 -11.26
CA THR A 142 1.11 6.89 -11.05
C THR A 142 1.70 7.50 -9.80
N PHE A 143 2.53 6.72 -9.13
CA PHE A 143 3.35 7.21 -8.03
C PHE A 143 4.73 7.63 -8.53
N ALA A 144 5.08 8.91 -8.34
CA ALA A 144 6.36 9.43 -8.79
C ALA A 144 7.54 8.85 -7.99
N VAL A 145 8.65 8.61 -8.69
CA VAL A 145 9.91 8.19 -8.07
C VAL A 145 10.45 9.34 -7.23
N ASP A 146 10.96 9.03 -6.03
CA ASP A 146 11.71 10.01 -5.24
C ASP A 146 13.02 10.39 -5.97
N GLU A 147 13.03 11.58 -6.55
CA GLU A 147 14.17 12.11 -7.30
C GLU A 147 15.44 12.21 -6.44
N ARG A 148 15.31 12.46 -5.13
CA ARG A 148 16.45 12.54 -4.22
C ARG A 148 17.14 11.18 -4.11
N LEU A 149 16.38 10.11 -3.91
CA LEU A 149 16.92 8.75 -3.85
C LEU A 149 17.53 8.33 -5.19
N ARG A 150 16.87 8.67 -6.31
CA ARG A 150 17.42 8.42 -7.65
C ARG A 150 18.76 9.13 -7.86
N ASN A 151 18.88 10.37 -7.44
CA ASN A 151 20.10 11.16 -7.56
C ASN A 151 21.22 10.63 -6.65
N GLN A 152 20.90 10.25 -5.41
CA GLN A 152 21.85 9.64 -4.48
C GLN A 152 22.39 8.30 -5.01
N GLY A 153 21.51 7.44 -5.54
CA GLY A 153 21.92 6.17 -6.16
C GLY A 153 22.84 6.40 -7.37
N SER A 154 22.49 7.35 -8.23
CA SER A 154 23.31 7.71 -9.40
C SER A 154 24.69 8.23 -9.00
N LEU A 155 24.77 9.07 -7.96
CA LEU A 155 26.03 9.58 -7.42
C LEU A 155 26.89 8.46 -6.82
N ALA A 156 26.28 7.55 -6.05
CA ALA A 156 26.97 6.41 -5.46
C ALA A 156 27.60 5.51 -6.53
N ILE A 157 26.86 5.20 -7.60
CA ILE A 157 27.38 4.43 -8.75
C ILE A 157 28.54 5.16 -9.41
N ALA A 158 28.44 6.47 -9.61
CA ALA A 158 29.52 7.27 -10.18
C ALA A 158 30.79 7.25 -9.32
N LEU A 159 30.65 7.37 -7.99
CA LEU A 159 31.76 7.30 -7.05
C LEU A 159 32.42 5.91 -7.02
N VAL A 160 31.63 4.84 -7.00
CA VAL A 160 32.16 3.47 -7.09
C VAL A 160 32.89 3.26 -8.42
N GLY A 161 32.30 3.71 -9.54
CA GLY A 161 32.94 3.66 -10.85
C GLY A 161 34.28 4.41 -10.87
N LEU A 162 34.34 5.61 -10.28
CA LEU A 162 35.56 6.38 -10.16
C LEU A 162 36.62 5.65 -9.33
N LEU A 163 36.25 5.07 -8.19
CA LEU A 163 37.15 4.30 -7.34
C LEU A 163 37.71 3.08 -8.09
N LEU A 164 36.88 2.38 -8.86
CA LEU A 164 37.32 1.25 -9.69
C LEU A 164 38.32 1.69 -10.76
N VAL A 165 38.08 2.84 -11.42
CA VAL A 165 39.02 3.40 -12.41
C VAL A 165 40.35 3.77 -11.74
N VAL A 166 40.31 4.45 -10.59
CA VAL A 166 41.52 4.83 -9.84
C VAL A 166 42.30 3.59 -9.39
N ALA A 167 41.62 2.58 -8.85
CA ALA A 167 42.25 1.33 -8.44
C ALA A 167 42.89 0.59 -9.63
N PHE A 168 42.22 0.58 -10.78
CA PHE A 168 42.72 -0.05 -12.01
C PHE A 168 43.95 0.68 -12.57
N VAL A 169 43.92 2.02 -12.62
CA VAL A 169 45.06 2.83 -13.07
C VAL A 169 46.23 2.73 -12.10
N GLY A 170 45.96 2.75 -10.80
CA GLY A 170 46.97 2.54 -9.75
C GLY A 170 47.67 1.21 -9.92
N ARG A 171 46.92 0.12 -10.13
CA ARG A 171 47.45 -1.22 -10.34
C ARG A 171 48.31 -1.37 -11.60
N ARG A 172 48.11 -0.54 -12.64
CA ARG A 172 48.93 -0.55 -13.86
C ARG A 172 50.24 0.22 -13.74
N ARG A 173 50.38 1.08 -12.73
CA ARG A 173 51.55 1.96 -12.54
C ARG A 173 52.55 1.42 -11.51
N THR A 174 52.14 0.48 -10.66
CA THR A 174 53.02 -0.38 -9.84
C THR A 174 53.47 -1.61 -10.62
#